data_AF-A0AB36DT45-F1
#
_entry.id   AF-A0AB36DT45-F1
#
_cell.length_a   1.000
_cell.length_b   1.000
_cell.length_c   1.000
_cell.angle_alpha   90.00
_cell.angle_beta   90.00
_cell.angle_gamma   90.00
#
_symmetry.space_group_name_H-M   'P 1'
#
loop_
_entity.id
_entity.type
_entity.pdbx_description
1 polymer ?
#
loop_
_entity_poly.entity_id
_entity_poly.type
_entity_poly.pdbx_seq_one_letter_code
_entity_poly.pdbx_strand_id
1 'polypeptide(L)'
;MKLKTKLTKLSLIIPFAFSAASCADYDQKSKLSSLIDHSKDISLRTTSKEELVHKNIIDSLLNLIYKNTPEAQNAKEVYIHQQETNADNIKAQFKQIEEDFNKQFKILEITNWEEELKQKREELIFSRFNPEKAAEIRARIQELQDLIASARNDDNPIDFFAQYQDFVSKNWFFILNNLNIFDWNFITWALNPYYPESKKILVSEEYQNKVKRLTQFNSLKFSNTYLDDIKLGDESREIGDNDVYYLKKDKLVLRFLIRTVSAPISGVVLNYLPIYFGASRAKNISLNLISSVIHSGFIHRYETGLQQYEVDMPIKQRYGYPAFVFNFLKKDKTNEN
;
A
#
# COMPACT_ATOMS: atom_id res chain seq x y z
N MET A 1 -73.59 50.18 -33.60
CA MET A 1 -73.39 49.07 -32.66
C MET A 1 -72.33 48.13 -33.25
N LYS A 2 -71.21 47.91 -32.52
CA LYS A 2 -70.26 46.76 -32.52
C LYS A 2 -69.93 46.02 -33.85
N LEU A 3 -68.72 45.60 -34.20
CA LEU A 3 -67.38 45.61 -33.63
C LEU A 3 -66.39 45.24 -34.77
N LYS A 4 -65.12 45.65 -34.62
CA LYS A 4 -63.99 45.41 -35.53
C LYS A 4 -63.53 43.94 -35.57
N THR A 5 -62.88 43.53 -36.65
CA THR A 5 -61.63 42.73 -36.57
C THR A 5 -60.77 42.92 -37.83
N LYS A 6 -59.49 43.20 -37.60
CA LYS A 6 -58.43 43.41 -38.59
C LYS A 6 -57.80 42.07 -38.98
N LEU A 7 -57.44 41.89 -40.26
CA LEU A 7 -56.40 40.94 -40.68
C LEU A 7 -55.27 41.72 -41.36
N THR A 8 -54.08 41.66 -40.77
CA THR A 8 -52.84 42.26 -41.29
C THR A 8 -52.05 41.22 -42.09
N LYS A 9 -51.55 41.67 -43.24
CA LYS A 9 -50.68 40.95 -44.18
C LYS A 9 -49.34 40.58 -43.54
N LEU A 10 -48.82 39.40 -43.87
CA LEU A 10 -47.41 39.04 -43.68
C LEU A 10 -46.85 38.58 -45.03
N SER A 11 -46.05 39.44 -45.67
CA SER A 11 -45.27 39.09 -46.87
C SER A 11 -43.99 38.40 -46.45
N LEU A 12 -43.75 37.18 -46.97
CA LEU A 12 -42.46 36.49 -46.85
C LEU A 12 -41.41 37.19 -47.73
N ILE A 13 -40.30 37.59 -47.11
CA ILE A 13 -39.07 37.99 -47.80
C ILE A 13 -38.11 36.81 -47.68
N ILE A 14 -37.73 36.22 -48.82
CA ILE A 14 -36.70 35.17 -48.90
C ILE A 14 -35.36 35.87 -49.14
N PRO A 15 -34.35 35.73 -48.27
CA PRO A 15 -33.02 36.25 -48.54
C PRO A 15 -32.25 35.27 -49.43
N PHE A 16 -31.80 35.74 -50.59
CA PHE A 16 -30.79 35.08 -51.42
C PHE A 16 -29.44 35.13 -50.67
N ALA A 17 -28.93 33.97 -50.26
CA ALA A 17 -27.59 33.85 -49.72
C ALA A 17 -26.58 33.80 -50.86
N PHE A 18 -25.79 34.86 -51.04
CA PHE A 18 -24.59 34.84 -51.86
C PHE A 18 -23.50 34.02 -51.14
N SER A 19 -23.16 32.87 -51.70
CA SER A 19 -21.99 32.10 -51.27
C SER A 19 -20.73 32.77 -51.82
N ALA A 20 -19.99 33.48 -50.97
CA ALA A 20 -18.61 33.86 -51.29
C ALA A 20 -17.75 32.60 -51.24
N ALA A 21 -17.28 32.14 -52.40
CA ALA A 21 -16.25 31.11 -52.47
C ALA A 21 -14.94 31.70 -51.92
N SER A 22 -14.62 31.37 -50.66
CA SER A 22 -13.32 31.64 -50.07
C SER A 22 -12.26 30.79 -50.79
N CYS A 23 -11.46 31.42 -51.65
CA CYS A 23 -10.25 30.82 -52.19
C CYS A 23 -9.15 30.89 -51.11
N ALA A 24 -9.28 30.10 -50.05
CA ALA A 24 -8.18 29.84 -49.14
C ALA A 24 -7.44 28.60 -49.68
N ASP A 25 -6.24 28.80 -50.20
CA ASP A 25 -5.35 27.73 -50.62
C ASP A 25 -4.78 27.03 -49.37
N TYR A 26 -5.35 25.86 -49.04
CA TYR A 26 -4.97 25.09 -47.87
C TYR A 26 -3.75 24.18 -48.10
N ASP A 27 -3.18 24.14 -49.31
CA ASP A 27 -2.00 23.30 -49.62
C ASP A 27 -0.73 23.78 -48.92
N GLN A 28 -0.70 25.02 -48.39
CA GLN A 28 0.47 25.56 -47.68
C GLN A 28 0.46 25.35 -46.17
N LYS A 29 -0.57 24.69 -45.60
CA LYS A 29 -0.70 24.52 -44.15
C LYS A 29 0.44 23.67 -43.54
N SER A 30 0.92 22.68 -44.28
CA SER A 30 2.06 21.83 -43.88
C SER A 30 3.41 22.58 -43.97
N LYS A 31 3.53 23.48 -44.96
CA LYS A 31 4.70 24.35 -45.13
C LYS A 31 4.80 25.37 -44.00
N LEU A 32 3.66 25.90 -43.55
CA LEU A 32 3.60 26.83 -42.42
C LEU A 32 3.95 26.14 -41.09
N SER A 33 3.48 24.91 -40.84
CA SER A 33 3.85 24.17 -39.60
C SER A 33 5.33 23.83 -39.56
N SER A 34 5.96 23.53 -40.70
CA SER A 34 7.41 23.28 -40.76
C SER A 34 8.28 24.50 -40.44
N LEU A 35 7.70 25.70 -40.45
CA LEU A 35 8.36 26.97 -40.12
C LEU A 35 8.07 27.44 -38.68
N ILE A 36 7.21 26.71 -37.95
CA ILE A 36 6.88 26.99 -36.55
C ILE A 36 7.81 26.13 -35.67
N ASP A 37 8.55 26.80 -34.79
CA ASP A 37 9.41 26.15 -33.82
C ASP A 37 8.57 25.51 -32.70
N HIS A 38 8.14 24.27 -32.95
CA HIS A 38 7.36 23.46 -32.03
C HIS A 38 8.14 23.09 -30.74
N SER A 39 9.44 23.39 -30.64
CA SER A 39 10.19 23.20 -29.37
C SER A 39 9.75 24.17 -28.27
N LYS A 40 9.05 25.24 -28.64
CA LYS A 40 8.46 26.24 -27.74
C LYS A 40 6.96 26.05 -27.53
N ASP A 41 6.39 25.01 -28.13
CA ASP A 41 5.00 24.67 -27.85
C ASP A 41 4.88 24.28 -26.38
N ILE A 42 4.06 25.03 -25.65
CA ILE A 42 3.67 24.66 -24.29
C ILE A 42 2.80 23.41 -24.44
N SER A 43 3.40 22.23 -24.31
CA SER A 43 2.61 21.02 -24.07
C SER A 43 1.95 21.20 -22.72
N LEU A 44 0.67 21.56 -22.70
CA LEU A 44 -0.15 21.45 -21.51
C LEU A 44 -0.19 19.96 -21.15
N ARG A 45 0.77 19.48 -20.36
CA ARG A 45 0.65 18.19 -19.70
C ARG A 45 -0.57 18.29 -18.81
N THR A 46 -1.68 17.74 -19.27
CA THR A 46 -2.87 17.57 -18.45
C THR A 46 -2.52 16.59 -17.34
N THR A 47 -2.30 17.10 -16.12
CA THR A 47 -2.17 16.31 -14.90
C THR A 47 -3.32 15.32 -14.84
N SER A 48 -3.01 14.04 -14.70
CA SER A 48 -4.06 13.01 -14.61
C SER A 48 -4.87 13.19 -13.32
N LYS A 49 -6.12 12.70 -13.31
CA LYS A 49 -6.94 12.72 -12.08
C LYS A 49 -6.25 11.98 -10.93
N GLU A 50 -5.59 10.87 -11.22
CA GLU A 50 -4.85 10.05 -10.25
C GLU A 50 -3.66 10.81 -9.66
N GLU A 51 -2.90 11.51 -10.50
CA GLU A 51 -1.79 12.36 -10.06
C GLU A 51 -2.27 13.51 -9.17
N LEU A 52 -3.41 14.13 -9.49
CA LEU A 52 -3.99 15.18 -8.65
C LEU A 52 -4.44 14.64 -7.28
N VAL A 53 -5.09 13.47 -7.25
CA VAL A 53 -5.49 12.82 -5.99
C VAL A 53 -4.24 12.50 -5.16
N HIS A 54 -3.20 11.95 -5.77
CA HIS A 54 -1.94 11.66 -5.10
C HIS A 54 -1.30 12.91 -4.50
N LYS A 55 -1.17 14.01 -5.27
CA LYS A 55 -0.63 15.29 -4.77
C LYS A 55 -1.43 15.80 -3.57
N ASN A 56 -2.76 15.80 -3.66
CA ASN A 56 -3.62 16.23 -2.56
C ASN A 56 -3.42 15.37 -1.29
N ILE A 57 -3.21 14.05 -1.43
CA ILE A 57 -2.94 13.16 -0.30
C ILE A 57 -1.57 13.49 0.33
N ILE A 58 -0.53 13.63 -0.49
CA ILE A 58 0.82 13.97 -0.01
C ILE A 58 0.83 15.33 0.68
N ASP A 59 0.20 16.35 0.08
CA ASP A 59 0.08 17.69 0.66
C ASP A 59 -0.70 17.67 1.97
N SER A 60 -1.77 16.87 2.05
CA SER A 60 -2.54 16.71 3.29
C SER A 60 -1.68 16.11 4.40
N LEU A 61 -0.91 15.06 4.11
CA LEU A 61 0.02 14.48 5.07
C LEU A 61 1.09 15.48 5.52
N LEU A 62 1.73 16.18 4.57
CA LEU A 62 2.73 17.19 4.89
C LEU A 62 2.16 18.29 5.78
N ASN A 63 0.93 18.75 5.54
CA ASN A 63 0.29 19.78 6.36
C ASN A 63 -0.15 19.28 7.74
N LEU A 64 -0.47 17.99 7.87
CA LEU A 64 -0.72 17.36 9.17
C LEU A 64 0.56 17.26 10.00
N ILE A 65 1.69 16.99 9.34
CA ILE A 65 3.00 16.80 9.99
C ILE A 65 3.67 18.14 10.30
N TYR A 66 3.68 19.04 9.32
CA TYR A 66 4.32 20.36 9.37
C TYR A 66 3.24 21.43 9.40
N LYS A 67 2.94 21.94 10.59
CA LYS A 67 1.85 22.90 10.78
C LYS A 67 2.14 24.21 10.05
N ASN A 68 1.13 25.06 9.92
CA ASN A 68 1.22 26.34 9.22
C ASN A 68 1.95 27.41 10.07
N THR A 69 3.17 27.13 10.51
CA THR A 69 4.10 28.10 11.12
C THR A 69 5.34 28.24 10.22
N PRO A 70 6.00 29.41 10.20
CA PRO A 70 7.19 29.61 9.37
C PRO A 70 8.29 28.56 9.61
N GLU A 71 8.51 28.20 10.88
CA GLU A 71 9.48 27.19 11.31
C GLU A 71 9.17 25.80 10.72
N ALA A 72 7.92 25.36 10.83
CA ALA A 72 7.49 24.06 10.34
C ALA A 72 7.48 24.01 8.81
N GLN A 73 7.09 25.10 8.13
CA GLN A 73 7.14 25.17 6.67
C GLN A 73 8.58 25.14 6.15
N ASN A 74 9.52 25.85 6.79
CA ASN A 74 10.93 25.74 6.45
C ASN A 74 11.46 24.31 6.65
N ALA A 75 11.11 23.66 7.76
CA ALA A 75 11.49 22.27 8.02
C ALA A 75 10.89 21.29 7.00
N LYS A 76 9.66 21.53 6.55
CA LYS A 76 8.99 20.76 5.48
C LYS A 76 9.77 20.83 4.18
N GLU A 77 10.13 22.03 3.72
CA GLU A 77 10.91 22.21 2.48
C GLU A 77 12.29 21.55 2.58
N VAL A 78 12.98 21.71 3.72
CA VAL A 78 14.25 21.03 3.98
C VAL A 78 14.09 19.51 3.92
N TYR A 79 13.04 18.96 4.55
CA TYR A 79 12.76 17.54 4.54
C TYR A 79 12.50 17.01 3.12
N ILE A 80 11.63 17.66 2.34
CA ILE A 80 11.35 17.26 0.95
C ILE A 80 12.64 17.28 0.13
N HIS A 81 13.41 18.36 0.21
CA HIS A 81 14.68 18.46 -0.50
C HIS A 81 15.67 17.37 -0.09
N GLN A 82 15.76 17.02 1.20
CA GLN A 82 16.59 15.92 1.68
C GLN A 82 16.14 14.57 1.14
N GLN A 83 14.83 14.32 1.03
CA GLN A 83 14.29 13.06 0.49
C GLN A 83 14.61 12.91 -1.01
N GLU A 84 14.61 14.01 -1.76
CA GLU A 84 14.97 14.03 -3.18
C GLU A 84 16.48 13.87 -3.40
N THR A 85 17.29 14.65 -2.69
CA THR A 85 18.76 14.65 -2.84
C THR A 85 19.43 13.39 -2.30
N ASN A 86 18.88 12.78 -1.25
CA ASN A 86 19.42 11.56 -0.65
C ASN A 86 18.77 10.29 -1.20
N ALA A 87 18.01 10.36 -2.29
CA ALA A 87 17.28 9.22 -2.85
C ALA A 87 18.14 7.95 -3.01
N ASP A 88 19.39 8.08 -3.49
CA ASP A 88 20.28 6.93 -3.67
C ASP A 88 20.82 6.38 -2.36
N ASN A 89 21.02 7.23 -1.35
CA ASN A 89 21.36 6.79 0.00
C ASN A 89 20.18 6.04 0.64
N ILE A 90 18.95 6.56 0.51
CA ILE A 90 17.73 5.88 0.99
C ILE A 90 17.60 4.50 0.34
N LYS A 91 17.86 4.40 -0.98
CA LYS A 91 17.88 3.09 -1.67
C LYS A 91 18.97 2.16 -1.13
N ALA A 92 20.17 2.66 -0.87
CA ALA A 92 21.25 1.86 -0.30
C ALA A 92 20.91 1.35 1.11
N GLN A 93 20.31 2.19 1.95
CA GLN A 93 19.81 1.81 3.28
C GLN A 93 18.70 0.75 3.18
N PHE A 94 17.80 0.84 2.20
CA PHE A 94 16.80 -0.19 1.93
C PHE A 94 17.45 -1.55 1.62
N LYS A 95 18.53 -1.58 0.82
CA LYS A 95 19.26 -2.82 0.52
C LYS A 95 19.86 -3.42 1.79
N GLN A 96 20.48 -2.59 2.65
CA GLN A 96 21.03 -3.07 3.93
C GLN A 96 19.94 -3.67 4.83
N ILE A 97 18.79 -3.01 4.92
CA ILE A 97 17.63 -3.49 5.67
C ILE A 97 17.10 -4.80 5.11
N GLU A 98 17.06 -4.97 3.78
CA GLU A 98 16.66 -6.23 3.15
C GLU A 98 17.64 -7.36 3.50
N GLU A 99 18.95 -7.09 3.51
CA GLU A 99 19.95 -8.05 3.93
C GLU A 99 19.76 -8.47 5.40
N ASP A 100 19.52 -7.49 6.29
CA ASP A 100 19.30 -7.75 7.71
C ASP A 100 17.96 -8.46 7.96
N PHE A 101 16.92 -8.14 7.19
CA PHE A 101 15.67 -8.89 7.16
C PHE A 101 15.93 -10.34 6.78
N ASN A 102 16.68 -10.60 5.70
CA ASN A 102 16.93 -11.96 5.23
C ASN A 102 17.76 -12.77 6.23
N LYS A 103 18.61 -12.13 7.05
CA LYS A 103 19.30 -12.79 8.16
C LYS A 103 18.32 -13.14 9.29
N GLN A 104 17.44 -12.21 9.67
CA GLN A 104 16.49 -12.38 10.78
C GLN A 104 15.29 -13.27 10.42
N PHE A 105 14.79 -13.24 9.18
CA PHE A 105 13.65 -14.05 8.74
C PHE A 105 14.00 -15.54 8.73
N LYS A 106 15.27 -15.90 8.51
CA LYS A 106 15.76 -17.27 8.75
C LYS A 106 15.48 -17.73 10.19
N ILE A 107 15.37 -16.84 11.17
CA ILE A 107 15.04 -17.16 12.58
C ILE A 107 13.54 -17.47 12.76
N LEU A 108 12.65 -16.82 12.00
CA LEU A 108 11.23 -17.18 11.98
C LEU A 108 11.01 -18.51 11.23
N GLU A 109 11.75 -18.74 10.15
CA GLU A 109 11.80 -20.05 9.49
C GLU A 109 12.33 -21.14 10.43
N ILE A 110 13.36 -20.87 11.24
CA ILE A 110 13.82 -21.78 12.30
C ILE A 110 12.68 -22.17 13.24
N THR A 111 11.86 -21.24 13.71
CA THR A 111 10.77 -21.55 14.63
C THR A 111 9.73 -22.48 13.99
N ASN A 112 9.40 -22.25 12.71
CA ASN A 112 8.49 -23.13 11.97
C ASN A 112 9.13 -24.50 11.70
N TRP A 113 10.41 -24.54 11.34
CA TRP A 113 11.17 -25.77 11.15
C TRP A 113 11.30 -26.56 12.45
N GLU A 114 11.42 -25.91 13.60
CA GLU A 114 11.45 -26.56 14.92
C GLU A 114 10.11 -27.21 15.26
N GLU A 115 8.99 -26.54 14.96
CA GLU A 115 7.66 -27.12 15.15
C GLU A 115 7.40 -28.27 14.15
N GLU A 116 7.80 -28.11 12.88
CA GLU A 116 7.74 -29.20 11.89
C GLU A 116 8.63 -30.38 12.31
N LEU A 117 9.84 -30.11 12.80
CA LEU A 117 10.77 -31.12 13.31
C LEU A 117 10.16 -31.90 14.47
N LYS A 118 9.47 -31.21 15.39
CA LYS A 118 8.74 -31.84 16.49
C LYS A 118 7.62 -32.76 15.97
N GLN A 119 6.79 -32.26 15.05
CA GLN A 119 5.71 -33.06 14.44
C GLN A 119 6.25 -34.28 13.68
N LYS A 120 7.34 -34.12 12.92
CA LYS A 120 7.97 -35.23 12.18
C LYS A 120 8.58 -36.28 13.11
N ARG A 121 9.16 -35.85 14.24
CA ARG A 121 9.63 -36.78 15.29
C ARG A 121 8.49 -37.59 15.89
N GLU A 122 7.34 -36.96 16.13
CA GLU A 122 6.12 -37.66 16.57
C GLU A 122 5.62 -38.63 15.50
N GLU A 123 5.54 -38.21 14.23
CA GLU A 123 5.12 -39.05 13.10
C GLU A 123 6.02 -40.28 12.90
N LEU A 124 7.32 -40.13 13.16
CA LEU A 124 8.29 -41.23 13.07
C LEU A 124 7.97 -42.35 14.08
N ILE A 125 7.51 -42.01 15.28
CA ILE A 125 7.13 -43.00 16.32
C ILE A 125 5.99 -43.89 15.82
N PHE A 126 5.01 -43.30 15.13
CA PHE A 126 3.86 -44.02 14.59
C PHE A 126 4.14 -44.73 13.26
N SER A 127 5.20 -44.35 12.56
CA SER A 127 5.57 -44.91 11.24
C SER A 127 6.50 -46.13 11.33
N ARG A 128 6.78 -46.65 12.53
CA ARG A 128 7.71 -47.77 12.78
C ARG A 128 7.42 -49.07 12.02
N PHE A 129 6.19 -49.25 11.52
CA PHE A 129 5.77 -50.43 10.76
C PHE A 129 5.74 -50.21 9.23
N ASN A 130 6.11 -49.02 8.74
CA ASN A 130 6.25 -48.72 7.32
C ASN A 130 7.69 -48.20 7.06
N PRO A 131 8.61 -49.08 6.63
CA PRO A 131 10.03 -48.73 6.47
C PRO A 131 10.30 -47.60 5.47
N GLU A 132 9.54 -47.56 4.37
CA GLU A 132 9.67 -46.54 3.32
C GLU A 132 9.25 -45.16 3.84
N LYS A 133 8.08 -45.10 4.49
CA LYS A 133 7.61 -43.87 5.16
C LYS A 133 8.55 -43.42 6.27
N ALA A 134 9.10 -44.35 7.04
CA ALA A 134 10.08 -44.04 8.09
C ALA A 134 11.40 -43.49 7.51
N ALA A 135 11.81 -43.93 6.32
CA ALA A 135 12.99 -43.39 5.64
C ALA A 135 12.76 -41.95 5.15
N GLU A 136 11.60 -41.67 4.55
CA GLU A 136 11.19 -40.32 4.12
C GLU A 136 11.16 -39.33 5.30
N ILE A 137 10.52 -39.73 6.41
CA ILE A 137 10.45 -38.89 7.62
C ILE A 137 11.85 -38.60 8.17
N ARG A 138 12.75 -39.59 8.19
CA ARG A 138 14.14 -39.39 8.65
C ARG A 138 14.90 -38.42 7.75
N ALA A 139 14.74 -38.52 6.43
CA ALA A 139 15.37 -37.59 5.49
C ALA A 139 14.89 -36.15 5.73
N ARG A 140 13.58 -35.96 5.95
CA ARG A 140 13.02 -34.63 6.26
C ARG A 140 13.48 -34.11 7.62
N ILE A 141 13.58 -34.96 8.64
CA ILE A 141 14.15 -34.59 9.95
C ILE A 141 15.59 -34.09 9.79
N GLN A 142 16.42 -34.82 9.02
CA GLN A 142 17.81 -34.43 8.80
C GLN A 142 17.91 -33.09 8.07
N GLU A 143 17.12 -32.91 7.00
CA GLU A 143 17.05 -31.64 6.26
C GLU A 143 16.67 -30.46 7.18
N LEU A 144 15.64 -30.62 8.01
CA LEU A 144 15.21 -29.60 8.98
C LEU A 144 16.32 -29.30 10.01
N GLN A 145 17.03 -30.31 10.48
CA GLN A 145 18.16 -30.12 11.41
C GLN A 145 19.30 -29.33 10.77
N ASP A 146 19.64 -29.60 9.51
CA ASP A 146 20.69 -28.90 8.77
C ASP A 146 20.31 -27.43 8.50
N LEU A 147 19.04 -27.18 8.16
CA LEU A 147 18.48 -25.84 7.99
C LEU A 147 18.52 -25.02 9.30
N ILE A 148 18.10 -25.61 10.42
CA ILE A 148 18.11 -24.96 11.73
C ILE A 148 19.55 -24.65 12.18
N ALA A 149 20.48 -25.61 12.01
CA ALA A 149 21.88 -25.43 12.40
C ALA A 149 22.57 -24.31 11.60
N SER A 150 22.29 -24.24 10.29
CA SER A 150 22.85 -23.21 9.41
C SER A 150 22.32 -21.81 9.74
N ALA A 151 21.10 -21.70 10.25
CA ALA A 151 20.43 -20.43 10.53
C ALA A 151 20.70 -19.88 11.94
N ARG A 152 21.17 -20.70 12.89
CA ARG A 152 21.47 -20.29 14.30
C ARG A 152 22.86 -19.67 14.52
N ASN A 153 23.71 -19.58 13.49
CA ASN A 153 25.09 -19.06 13.62
C ASN A 153 25.21 -17.52 13.58
N ASP A 154 24.14 -16.77 13.87
CA ASP A 154 24.16 -15.29 13.85
C ASP A 154 23.62 -14.72 15.18
N ASP A 155 24.53 -14.31 16.06
CA ASP A 155 24.32 -14.10 17.51
C ASP A 155 23.78 -12.71 17.91
N ASN A 156 23.18 -11.94 16.99
CA ASN A 156 22.62 -10.63 17.34
C ASN A 156 21.11 -10.56 17.05
N PRO A 157 20.24 -10.60 18.08
CA PRO A 157 18.83 -10.25 17.92
C PRO A 157 18.73 -8.74 17.75
N ILE A 158 18.98 -8.26 16.53
CA ILE A 158 18.56 -6.93 16.11
C ILE A 158 17.03 -6.92 16.19
N ASP A 159 16.43 -5.93 16.87
CA ASP A 159 15.00 -5.64 16.75
C ASP A 159 14.73 -5.05 15.36
N PHE A 160 14.75 -5.94 14.35
CA PHE A 160 14.59 -5.60 12.94
C PHE A 160 13.32 -4.80 12.73
N PHE A 161 12.25 -5.16 13.42
CA PHE A 161 10.95 -4.50 13.27
C PHE A 161 11.00 -3.05 13.73
N ALA A 162 11.63 -2.77 14.88
CA ALA A 162 11.83 -1.39 15.33
C ALA A 162 12.74 -0.60 14.38
N GLN A 163 13.84 -1.19 13.91
CA GLN A 163 14.75 -0.54 12.96
C GLN A 163 14.06 -0.24 11.62
N TYR A 164 13.30 -1.21 11.12
CA TYR A 164 12.54 -1.07 9.89
C TYR A 164 11.45 -0.01 10.03
N GLN A 165 10.71 -0.02 11.15
CA GLN A 165 9.70 0.99 11.45
C GLN A 165 10.28 2.40 11.49
N ASP A 166 11.40 2.59 12.20
CA ASP A 166 12.11 3.87 12.26
C ASP A 166 12.56 4.32 10.86
N PHE A 167 13.12 3.41 10.08
CA PHE A 167 13.55 3.69 8.71
C PHE A 167 12.40 4.09 7.80
N VAL A 168 11.30 3.32 7.76
CA VAL A 168 10.16 3.67 6.90
C VAL A 168 9.44 4.93 7.39
N SER A 169 9.44 5.18 8.70
CA SER A 169 8.87 6.41 9.28
C SER A 169 9.69 7.65 8.92
N LYS A 170 11.02 7.54 8.88
CA LYS A 170 11.91 8.63 8.44
C LYS A 170 11.78 8.91 6.93
N ASN A 171 11.59 7.85 6.14
CA ASN A 171 11.64 7.92 4.68
C ASN A 171 10.26 7.77 4.02
N TRP A 172 9.17 8.05 4.74
CA TRP A 172 7.81 7.83 4.26
C TRP A 172 7.53 8.61 2.96
N PHE A 173 8.02 9.86 2.85
CA PHE A 173 7.78 10.70 1.68
C PHE A 173 8.43 10.10 0.44
N PHE A 174 9.68 9.65 0.55
CA PHE A 174 10.35 8.90 -0.52
C PHE A 174 9.55 7.63 -0.89
N ILE A 175 9.15 6.83 0.11
CA ILE A 175 8.45 5.57 -0.13
C ILE A 175 7.12 5.79 -0.88
N LEU A 176 6.28 6.72 -0.42
CA LEU A 176 4.96 6.98 -1.02
C LEU A 176 5.03 7.59 -2.43
N ASN A 177 6.11 8.33 -2.73
CA ASN A 177 6.34 8.88 -4.07
C ASN A 177 7.07 7.91 -5.02
N ASN A 178 7.45 6.72 -4.54
CA ASN A 178 8.18 5.73 -5.31
C ASN A 178 7.63 4.30 -5.13
N LEU A 179 6.35 4.11 -4.83
CA LEU A 179 5.74 2.79 -4.56
C LEU A 179 6.00 1.76 -5.68
N ASN A 180 6.14 2.23 -6.92
CA ASN A 180 6.39 1.41 -8.11
C ASN A 180 7.82 0.85 -8.19
N ILE A 181 8.77 1.29 -7.37
CA ILE A 181 10.15 0.73 -7.37
C ILE A 181 10.30 -0.45 -6.40
N PHE A 182 9.25 -0.76 -5.62
CA PHE A 182 9.26 -1.83 -4.64
C PHE A 182 8.53 -3.08 -5.12
N ASP A 183 9.01 -4.23 -4.67
CA ASP A 183 8.31 -5.51 -4.66
C ASP A 183 7.76 -5.75 -3.25
N TRP A 184 6.46 -6.00 -3.14
CA TRP A 184 5.75 -6.13 -1.87
C TRP A 184 5.47 -7.61 -1.57
N ASN A 185 6.29 -8.20 -0.69
CA ASN A 185 6.32 -9.63 -0.45
C ASN A 185 5.44 -10.03 0.73
N PHE A 186 4.71 -11.14 0.59
CA PHE A 186 3.91 -11.73 1.65
C PHE A 186 4.79 -12.11 2.85
N ILE A 187 4.33 -11.77 4.05
CA ILE A 187 5.01 -12.11 5.32
C ILE A 187 4.18 -13.11 6.11
N THR A 188 2.96 -12.72 6.46
CA THR A 188 2.05 -13.58 7.21
C THR A 188 0.61 -13.10 7.06
N TRP A 189 -0.34 -13.97 7.36
CA TRP A 189 -1.75 -13.59 7.42
C TRP A 189 -1.99 -12.63 8.59
N ALA A 190 -2.82 -11.61 8.38
CA ALA A 190 -3.14 -10.65 9.42
C ALA A 190 -4.14 -11.30 10.40
N LEU A 191 -3.61 -11.82 11.51
CA LEU A 191 -4.39 -12.36 12.64
C LEU A 191 -4.71 -11.29 13.69
N ASN A 192 -3.92 -10.21 13.69
CA ASN A 192 -4.11 -9.02 14.48
C ASN A 192 -3.54 -7.83 13.69
N PRO A 193 -4.35 -6.80 13.35
CA PRO A 193 -3.91 -5.62 12.60
C PRO A 193 -2.84 -4.79 13.33
N TYR A 194 -2.61 -5.02 14.62
CA TYR A 194 -1.60 -4.37 15.46
C TYR A 194 -0.36 -5.22 15.74
N TYR A 195 -0.12 -6.29 14.98
CA TYR A 195 1.14 -7.02 15.07
C TYR A 195 2.31 -6.08 14.71
N PRO A 196 3.39 -6.00 15.52
CA PRO A 196 3.83 -6.89 16.57
C PRO A 196 3.46 -6.40 17.98
N GLU A 197 2.93 -5.18 18.10
CA GLU A 197 2.71 -4.44 19.36
C GLU A 197 1.83 -5.24 20.32
N SER A 198 0.90 -6.03 19.76
CA SER A 198 0.10 -7.00 20.50
C SER A 198 0.36 -8.42 19.97
N LYS A 199 1.08 -9.22 20.76
CA LYS A 199 1.25 -10.68 20.51
C LYS A 199 -0.06 -11.47 20.71
N LYS A 200 -1.15 -10.80 21.11
CA LYS A 200 -2.43 -11.46 21.38
C LYS A 200 -3.17 -11.69 20.06
N ILE A 201 -3.43 -12.96 19.75
CA ILE A 201 -4.34 -13.34 18.67
C ILE A 201 -5.76 -13.14 19.18
N LEU A 202 -6.56 -12.34 18.46
CA LEU A 202 -7.94 -12.02 18.83
C LEU A 202 -8.97 -12.68 17.91
N VAL A 203 -8.54 -13.16 16.75
CA VAL A 203 -9.39 -13.87 15.79
C VAL A 203 -9.66 -15.32 16.21
N SER A 204 -10.79 -15.86 15.77
CA SER A 204 -11.23 -17.22 16.06
C SER A 204 -10.24 -18.28 15.57
N GLU A 205 -10.30 -19.45 16.21
CA GLU A 205 -9.51 -20.61 15.77
C GLU A 205 -9.92 -21.07 14.35
N GLU A 206 -11.20 -20.93 13.99
CA GLU A 206 -11.69 -21.21 12.65
C GLU A 206 -10.99 -20.32 11.61
N TYR A 207 -10.90 -19.02 11.87
CA TYR A 207 -10.20 -18.08 11.00
C TYR A 207 -8.71 -18.44 10.87
N GLN A 208 -8.03 -18.72 11.99
CA GLN A 208 -6.62 -19.12 11.99
C GLN A 208 -6.39 -20.38 11.15
N ASN A 209 -7.21 -21.41 11.35
CA ASN A 209 -7.13 -22.66 10.61
C ASN A 209 -7.47 -22.47 9.13
N LYS A 210 -8.36 -21.53 8.80
CA LYS A 210 -8.69 -21.18 7.42
C LYS A 210 -7.50 -20.57 6.70
N VAL A 211 -6.89 -19.52 7.26
CA VAL A 211 -5.80 -18.80 6.59
C VAL A 211 -4.52 -19.62 6.47
N LYS A 212 -4.23 -20.49 7.44
CA LYS A 212 -3.09 -21.45 7.38
C LYS A 212 -3.12 -22.37 6.15
N ARG A 213 -4.30 -22.64 5.58
CA ARG A 213 -4.48 -23.51 4.41
C ARG A 213 -4.49 -22.75 3.09
N LEU A 214 -4.41 -21.41 3.11
CA LEU A 214 -4.41 -20.60 1.90
C LEU A 214 -3.01 -20.51 1.31
N THR A 215 -2.94 -20.50 -0.01
CA THR A 215 -1.70 -20.20 -0.73
C THR A 215 -1.28 -18.77 -0.44
N GLN A 216 0.01 -18.58 -0.16
CA GLN A 216 0.61 -17.26 0.02
C GLN A 216 0.47 -16.41 -1.25
N PHE A 217 0.46 -15.10 -1.09
CA PHE A 217 0.37 -14.19 -2.23
C PHE A 217 1.70 -14.08 -2.97
N ASN A 218 1.63 -14.01 -4.29
CA ASN A 218 2.74 -13.53 -5.10
C ASN A 218 3.08 -12.08 -4.72
N SER A 219 4.34 -11.71 -4.94
CA SER A 219 4.80 -10.34 -4.73
C SER A 219 3.92 -9.32 -5.48
N LEU A 220 3.40 -8.35 -4.74
CA LEU A 220 2.60 -7.26 -5.29
C LEU A 220 3.53 -6.22 -5.95
N LYS A 221 3.14 -5.80 -7.16
CA LYS A 221 3.86 -4.80 -7.94
C LYS A 221 2.88 -3.73 -8.39
N PHE A 222 3.28 -2.47 -8.26
CA PHE A 222 2.51 -1.35 -8.78
C PHE A 222 3.02 -0.90 -10.14
N SER A 223 2.09 -0.50 -11.02
CA SER A 223 2.39 0.12 -12.32
C SER A 223 2.75 1.60 -12.18
N ASN A 224 2.28 2.27 -11.14
CA ASN A 224 2.53 3.68 -10.82
C ASN A 224 2.62 3.88 -9.29
N THR A 225 2.91 5.11 -8.85
CA THR A 225 3.01 5.45 -7.42
C THR A 225 1.79 6.19 -6.86
N TYR A 226 0.77 6.45 -7.68
CA TYR A 226 -0.30 7.36 -7.31
C TYR A 226 -1.24 6.72 -6.30
N LEU A 227 -1.35 7.34 -5.12
CA LEU A 227 -2.22 6.93 -4.04
C LEU A 227 -3.68 7.18 -4.41
N ASP A 228 -4.58 6.32 -3.94
CA ASP A 228 -6.00 6.37 -4.32
C ASP A 228 -6.88 7.06 -3.29
N ASP A 229 -6.51 6.98 -2.00
CA ASP A 229 -7.38 7.41 -0.91
C ASP A 229 -6.61 7.61 0.40
N ILE A 230 -7.13 8.50 1.27
CA ILE A 230 -6.66 8.69 2.65
C ILE A 230 -7.86 8.91 3.58
N LYS A 231 -7.82 8.33 4.78
CA LYS A 231 -8.88 8.46 5.79
C LYS A 231 -8.30 8.60 7.19
N LEU A 232 -8.84 9.53 7.99
CA LEU A 232 -8.67 9.51 9.45
C LEU A 232 -9.35 8.25 10.03
N GLY A 233 -8.60 7.42 10.73
CA GLY A 233 -9.08 6.20 11.34
C GLY A 233 -10.02 6.48 12.52
N ASP A 234 -11.07 5.67 12.62
CA ASP A 234 -12.06 5.73 13.72
C ASP A 234 -11.39 5.52 15.09
N GLU A 235 -10.27 4.80 15.11
CA GLU A 235 -9.43 4.55 16.28
C GLU A 235 -8.82 5.82 16.86
N SER A 236 -8.63 6.89 16.06
CA SER A 236 -7.98 8.14 16.50
C SER A 236 -8.61 8.73 17.78
N ARG A 237 -9.90 8.44 18.01
CA ARG A 237 -10.64 8.86 19.21
C ARG A 237 -10.17 8.16 20.50
N GLU A 238 -9.49 7.04 20.37
CA GLU A 238 -9.09 6.15 21.48
C GLU A 238 -7.57 6.17 21.76
N ILE A 239 -6.79 6.92 20.97
CA ILE A 239 -5.31 6.91 20.99
C ILE A 239 -4.70 8.27 21.35
N GLY A 240 -5.25 8.88 22.40
CA GLY A 240 -4.66 10.03 23.10
C GLY A 240 -4.15 11.12 22.15
N ASP A 241 -2.86 11.48 22.28
CA ASP A 241 -2.21 12.51 21.48
C ASP A 241 -1.77 12.04 20.08
N ASN A 242 -2.45 11.05 19.49
CA ASN A 242 -2.15 10.56 18.15
C ASN A 242 -3.41 10.37 17.32
N ASP A 243 -3.30 10.76 16.05
CA ASP A 243 -4.27 10.40 15.02
C ASP A 243 -3.74 9.21 14.21
N VAL A 244 -4.65 8.32 13.83
CA VAL A 244 -4.37 7.27 12.85
C VAL A 244 -4.87 7.68 11.49
N TYR A 245 -4.03 7.55 10.47
CA TYR A 245 -4.44 7.71 9.08
C TYR A 245 -4.25 6.40 8.31
N TYR A 246 -5.23 6.08 7.48
CA TYR A 246 -5.18 4.98 6.53
C TYR A 246 -4.95 5.53 5.14
N LEU A 247 -3.94 5.03 4.43
CA LEU A 247 -3.66 5.35 3.04
C LEU A 247 -3.88 4.12 2.18
N LYS A 248 -4.42 4.31 0.98
CA LYS A 248 -4.72 3.22 0.05
C LYS A 248 -3.95 3.36 -1.27
N LYS A 249 -3.40 2.24 -1.73
CA LYS A 249 -3.00 2.02 -3.13
C LYS A 249 -3.52 0.66 -3.59
N ASP A 250 -4.40 0.67 -4.57
CA ASP A 250 -5.15 -0.48 -5.07
C ASP A 250 -5.80 -1.30 -3.93
N LYS A 251 -5.16 -2.41 -3.56
CA LYS A 251 -5.60 -3.32 -2.49
C LYS A 251 -4.65 -3.34 -1.29
N LEU A 252 -3.66 -2.45 -1.28
CA LEU A 252 -2.72 -2.22 -0.19
C LEU A 252 -3.22 -1.06 0.68
N VAL A 253 -3.14 -1.25 2.00
CA VAL A 253 -3.48 -0.24 2.99
C VAL A 253 -2.29 -0.03 3.92
N LEU A 254 -1.80 1.20 3.96
CA LEU A 254 -0.78 1.66 4.89
C LEU A 254 -1.45 2.38 6.06
N ARG A 255 -0.96 2.14 7.28
CA ARG A 255 -1.46 2.78 8.51
C ARG A 255 -0.40 3.70 9.09
N PHE A 256 -0.74 4.95 9.36
CA PHE A 256 0.14 5.98 9.91
C PHE A 256 -0.37 6.38 11.28
N LEU A 257 0.54 6.60 12.23
CA LEU A 257 0.30 7.34 13.46
C LEU A 257 0.96 8.71 13.30
N ILE A 258 0.21 9.78 13.55
CA ILE A 258 0.73 11.15 13.56
C ILE A 258 0.44 11.74 14.93
N ARG A 259 1.48 12.21 15.63
CA ARG A 259 1.31 12.88 16.92
C ARG A 259 0.54 14.19 16.75
N THR A 260 -0.50 14.42 17.52
CA THR A 260 -1.36 15.61 17.47
C THR A 260 -1.02 16.67 18.50
N VAL A 261 0.07 16.48 19.25
CA VAL A 261 0.58 17.45 20.23
C VAL A 261 0.80 18.85 19.63
N SER A 262 0.75 19.89 20.47
CA SER A 262 0.84 21.30 20.06
C SER A 262 2.14 21.75 19.41
N ALA A 263 3.16 20.88 19.32
CA ALA A 263 4.43 21.17 18.66
C ALA A 263 4.24 21.61 17.20
N PRO A 264 5.08 22.52 16.66
CA PRO A 264 5.01 22.95 15.26
C PRO A 264 5.19 21.81 14.24
N ILE A 265 5.96 20.78 14.62
CA ILE A 265 6.22 19.59 13.81
C ILE A 265 5.76 18.37 14.61
N SER A 266 4.91 17.57 14.00
CA SER A 266 4.38 16.34 14.55
C SER A 266 5.30 15.16 14.27
N GLY A 267 5.49 14.29 15.26
CA GLY A 267 6.17 13.01 15.05
C GLY A 267 5.31 12.06 14.20
N VAL A 268 5.95 11.33 13.28
CA VAL A 268 5.31 10.35 12.41
C VAL A 268 5.82 8.96 12.77
N VAL A 269 4.88 8.03 12.93
CA VAL A 269 5.17 6.60 13.02
C VAL A 269 4.39 5.91 11.92
N LEU A 270 5.08 5.47 10.87
CA LEU A 270 4.49 4.64 9.83
C LEU A 270 4.45 3.20 10.34
N ASN A 271 3.28 2.55 10.29
CA ASN A 271 3.20 1.13 10.57
C ASN A 271 4.02 0.40 9.49
N TYR A 272 4.95 -0.40 9.98
CA TYR A 272 5.94 -1.07 9.18
C TYR A 272 5.38 -2.32 8.47
N LEU A 273 4.19 -2.79 8.86
CA LEU A 273 3.45 -3.86 8.16
C LEU A 273 2.16 -3.33 7.52
N PRO A 274 2.21 -2.98 6.22
CA PRO A 274 1.01 -2.70 5.46
C PRO A 274 0.11 -3.92 5.30
N ILE A 275 -1.20 -3.68 5.25
CA ILE A 275 -2.23 -4.71 5.09
C ILE A 275 -2.57 -4.82 3.61
N TYR A 276 -2.42 -6.01 3.05
CA TYR A 276 -2.70 -6.30 1.65
C TYR A 276 -3.86 -7.28 1.49
N PHE A 277 -4.81 -6.92 0.63
CA PHE A 277 -5.99 -7.72 0.28
C PHE A 277 -5.79 -8.40 -1.08
N GLY A 278 -4.75 -9.23 -1.22
CA GLY A 278 -4.32 -9.77 -2.52
C GLY A 278 -5.32 -10.65 -3.25
N ALA A 279 -6.12 -11.43 -2.51
CA ALA A 279 -7.19 -12.25 -3.07
C ALA A 279 -8.50 -11.47 -3.32
N SER A 280 -8.53 -10.16 -3.10
CA SER A 280 -9.76 -9.37 -3.25
C SER A 280 -10.32 -9.49 -4.67
N ARG A 281 -11.60 -9.82 -4.76
CA ARG A 281 -12.38 -9.78 -6.00
C ARG A 281 -13.26 -8.54 -6.08
N ALA A 282 -13.27 -7.71 -5.03
CA ALA A 282 -13.93 -6.42 -5.05
C ALA A 282 -13.15 -5.45 -5.95
N LYS A 283 -13.88 -4.57 -6.64
CA LYS A 283 -13.28 -3.52 -7.49
C LYS A 283 -12.47 -2.51 -6.67
N ASN A 284 -12.87 -2.27 -5.42
CA ASN A 284 -12.26 -1.33 -4.51
C ASN A 284 -12.38 -1.87 -3.08
N ILE A 285 -11.45 -1.48 -2.21
CA ILE A 285 -11.53 -1.71 -0.77
C ILE A 285 -11.86 -0.38 -0.06
N SER A 286 -12.77 -0.45 0.91
CA SER A 286 -13.24 0.71 1.66
C SER A 286 -12.42 0.94 2.92
N LEU A 287 -11.69 2.05 2.98
CA LEU A 287 -10.97 2.48 4.20
C LEU A 287 -11.93 2.73 5.37
N ASN A 288 -13.17 3.15 5.08
CA ASN A 288 -14.20 3.33 6.11
C ASN A 288 -14.54 2.02 6.80
N LEU A 289 -14.77 0.96 6.03
CA LEU A 289 -15.08 -0.35 6.58
C LEU A 289 -13.89 -0.91 7.34
N ILE A 290 -12.69 -0.87 6.75
CA ILE A 290 -11.47 -1.40 7.37
C ILE A 290 -11.23 -0.73 8.73
N SER A 291 -11.28 0.60 8.77
CA SER A 291 -11.05 1.34 10.00
C SER A 291 -12.12 1.05 11.07
N SER A 292 -13.40 0.95 10.69
CA SER A 292 -14.50 0.67 11.61
C SER A 292 -14.41 -0.75 12.19
N VAL A 293 -14.05 -1.73 11.36
CA VAL A 293 -13.86 -3.12 11.77
C VAL A 293 -12.67 -3.28 12.70
N ILE A 294 -11.54 -2.62 12.39
CA ILE A 294 -10.35 -2.63 13.25
C ILE A 294 -10.68 -2.01 14.62
N HIS A 295 -11.33 -0.84 14.62
CA HIS A 295 -11.74 -0.16 15.85
C HIS A 295 -12.69 -1.00 16.72
N SER A 296 -13.79 -1.49 16.15
CA SER A 296 -14.78 -2.27 16.89
C SER A 296 -14.25 -3.64 17.33
N GLY A 297 -13.57 -4.37 16.44
CA GLY A 297 -13.13 -5.74 16.67
C GLY A 297 -11.86 -5.86 17.50
N PHE A 298 -10.91 -4.94 17.36
CA PHE A 298 -9.58 -5.08 17.97
C PHE A 298 -9.29 -4.08 19.08
N ILE A 299 -9.92 -2.90 19.09
CA ILE A 299 -9.86 -1.97 20.25
C ILE A 299 -10.95 -2.34 21.26
N HIS A 300 -12.22 -2.28 20.85
CA HIS A 300 -13.34 -2.54 21.77
C HIS A 300 -13.65 -4.03 21.98
N ARG A 301 -13.10 -4.92 21.15
CA ARG A 301 -13.28 -6.38 21.23
C ARG A 301 -14.73 -6.82 21.11
N TYR A 302 -15.51 -6.08 20.31
CA TYR A 302 -16.88 -6.46 20.01
C TYR A 302 -16.89 -7.66 19.08
N GLU A 303 -17.70 -8.66 19.42
CA GLU A 303 -17.88 -9.89 18.62
C GLU A 303 -18.34 -9.56 17.20
N THR A 304 -19.21 -8.56 17.05
CA THR A 304 -19.66 -8.07 15.74
C THR A 304 -18.51 -7.53 14.90
N GLY A 305 -17.55 -6.83 15.49
CA GLY A 305 -16.36 -6.32 14.81
C GLY A 305 -15.43 -7.46 14.37
N LEU A 306 -15.21 -8.47 15.22
CA LEU A 306 -14.44 -9.67 14.86
C LEU A 306 -15.14 -10.47 13.75
N GLN A 307 -16.47 -10.65 13.83
CA GLN A 307 -17.25 -11.29 12.77
C GLN A 307 -17.13 -10.51 11.44
N GLN A 308 -17.15 -9.18 11.50
CA GLN A 308 -16.95 -8.37 10.30
C GLN A 308 -15.55 -8.56 9.71
N TYR A 309 -14.53 -8.68 10.55
CA TYR A 309 -13.16 -8.93 10.11
C TYR A 309 -12.98 -10.32 9.49
N GLU A 310 -13.53 -11.34 10.12
CA GLU A 310 -13.29 -12.74 9.79
C GLU A 310 -14.19 -13.27 8.65
N VAL A 311 -15.38 -12.70 8.51
CA VAL A 311 -16.41 -13.17 7.59
C VAL A 311 -16.83 -12.07 6.63
N ASP A 312 -17.28 -10.92 7.14
CA ASP A 312 -17.94 -9.94 6.27
C ASP A 312 -16.97 -9.32 5.27
N MET A 313 -15.81 -8.84 5.71
CA MET A 313 -14.79 -8.30 4.81
C MET A 313 -14.29 -9.36 3.80
N PRO A 314 -13.74 -10.52 4.23
CA PRO A 314 -13.14 -11.46 3.29
C PRO A 314 -14.16 -12.12 2.37
N ILE A 315 -15.33 -12.52 2.89
CA ILE A 315 -16.31 -13.35 2.19
C ILE A 315 -17.43 -12.50 1.59
N LYS A 316 -18.18 -11.75 2.41
CA LYS A 316 -19.38 -11.02 1.92
C LYS A 316 -19.01 -9.83 1.03
N GLN A 317 -18.00 -9.05 1.43
CA GLN A 317 -17.45 -7.94 0.66
C GLN A 317 -16.41 -8.41 -0.37
N ARG A 318 -16.06 -9.70 -0.34
CA ARG A 318 -15.12 -10.33 -1.29
C ARG A 318 -13.73 -9.68 -1.29
N TYR A 319 -13.29 -9.13 -0.15
CA TYR A 319 -11.94 -8.57 -0.03
C TYR A 319 -10.86 -9.65 0.04
N GLY A 320 -11.25 -10.91 0.28
CA GLY A 320 -10.29 -11.96 0.61
C GLY A 320 -9.65 -11.71 1.97
N TYR A 321 -8.86 -12.68 2.41
CA TYR A 321 -8.21 -12.62 3.72
C TYR A 321 -7.02 -11.65 3.68
N PRO A 322 -6.91 -10.71 4.63
CA PRO A 322 -5.79 -9.77 4.70
C PRO A 322 -4.48 -10.45 5.07
N ALA A 323 -3.38 -9.99 4.47
CA ALA A 323 -2.03 -10.38 4.83
C ALA A 323 -1.16 -9.16 5.09
N PHE A 324 -0.12 -9.32 5.90
CA PHE A 324 0.94 -8.36 6.01
C PHE A 324 1.97 -8.57 4.91
N VAL A 325 2.50 -7.47 4.39
CA VAL A 325 3.54 -7.46 3.36
C VAL A 325 4.70 -6.57 3.77
N PHE A 326 5.90 -6.88 3.27
CA PHE A 326 7.06 -5.98 3.32
C PHE A 326 7.45 -5.50 1.93
N ASN A 327 7.88 -4.24 1.84
CA ASN A 327 8.45 -3.70 0.63
C ASN A 327 9.98 -3.81 0.65
N PHE A 328 10.52 -4.39 -0.43
CA PHE A 328 11.93 -4.33 -0.75
C PHE A 328 12.11 -3.74 -2.14
N LEU A 329 13.30 -3.21 -2.43
CA LEU A 329 13.57 -2.67 -3.75
C LEU A 329 13.49 -3.79 -4.79
N LYS A 330 12.95 -3.48 -5.97
CA LYS A 330 13.01 -4.39 -7.10
C LYS A 330 14.46 -4.72 -7.40
N LYS A 331 14.75 -6.01 -7.58
CA LYS A 331 16.08 -6.45 -8.03
C LYS A 331 16.34 -5.88 -9.43
N ASP A 332 17.49 -5.22 -9.59
CA ASP A 332 17.97 -4.80 -10.90
C ASP A 332 18.21 -6.05 -11.75
N LYS A 333 17.63 -6.12 -12.95
CA LYS A 333 17.77 -7.26 -13.89
C LYS A 333 19.19 -7.41 -14.47
N THR A 334 20.17 -6.69 -13.97
CA THR A 334 21.49 -6.54 -14.61
C THR A 334 22.56 -7.52 -14.14
N ASN A 335 22.29 -8.42 -13.18
CA ASN A 335 23.26 -9.42 -12.73
C ASN A 335 22.72 -10.86 -12.81
N GLU A 336 22.01 -11.21 -13.89
CA GLU A 336 21.89 -12.60 -14.34
C GLU A 336 22.68 -12.73 -15.65
N ASN A 337 23.98 -13.03 -15.52
CA ASN A 337 24.83 -13.56 -16.57
C ASN A 337 25.58 -14.77 -16.02
#